data_AF-A0A9J6EY20-F1
#
_entry.id   AF-A0A9J6EY20-F1
#
_cell.length_a   1.000
_cell.length_b   1.000
_cell.length_c   1.000
_cell.angle_alpha   90.00
_cell.angle_beta   90.00
_cell.angle_gamma   90.00
#
_symmetry.space_group_name_H-M   'P 1'
#
loop_
_entity.id
_entity.type
_entity.pdbx_description
1 polymer ?
#
loop_
_entity_poly.entity_id
_entity_poly.type
_entity_poly.pdbx_seq_one_letter_code
_entity_poly.pdbx_strand_id
1 'polypeptide(L)'
;MSHVWLLNMKTVEAKKALTDAGVIKVKDRVCLVIDPTRKEVKMKLHWIAFDVTKDAIPRAFYDYGDVKKVTDDRWRVEDFEGVESTNRPLV
;
A
#
# COMPACT_ATOMS: atom_id res chain seq x y z
N MET A 1 -4.76 5.00 21.58
CA MET A 1 -4.89 6.15 20.67
C MET A 1 -3.70 6.17 19.74
N SER A 2 -3.94 6.24 18.43
CA SER A 2 -2.89 6.41 17.44
C SER A 2 -2.57 7.90 17.31
N HIS A 3 -1.30 8.27 17.40
CA HIS A 3 -0.85 9.65 17.26
C HIS A 3 -0.25 9.86 15.88
N VAL A 4 -0.61 10.97 15.23
CA VAL A 4 -0.04 11.40 13.96
C VAL A 4 0.87 12.60 14.22
N TRP A 5 2.10 12.54 13.71
CA TRP A 5 3.05 13.64 13.81
C TRP A 5 3.38 14.16 12.41
N LEU A 6 3.30 15.47 12.24
CA LEU A 6 3.76 16.17 11.06
C LEU A 6 5.18 16.68 11.33
N LEU A 7 6.12 16.27 10.49
CA LEU A 7 7.53 16.63 10.60
C LEU A 7 7.93 17.46 9.38
N ASN A 8 8.59 18.58 9.62
CA ASN A 8 9.24 19.34 8.56
C ASN A 8 10.74 19.03 8.56
N MET A 9 11.22 18.47 7.45
CA MET A 9 12.61 18.04 7.33
C MET A 9 13.45 19.20 6.77
N LYS A 10 14.60 19.45 7.39
CA LYS A 10 15.50 20.54 6.97
C LYS A 10 16.15 20.29 5.61
N THR A 11 16.36 19.03 5.25
CA THR A 11 17.01 18.64 3.99
C THR A 11 16.19 17.59 3.26
N VAL A 12 16.34 17.56 1.93
CA VAL A 12 15.62 16.62 1.06
C VAL A 12 16.12 15.20 1.27
N GLU A 13 17.41 15.04 1.54
CA GLU A 13 18.07 13.76 1.78
C GLU A 13 17.53 13.11 3.06
N ALA A 14 17.34 13.89 4.12
CA ALA A 14 16.79 13.39 5.37
C ALA A 14 15.33 12.98 5.21
N LYS A 15 14.54 13.75 4.44
CA LYS A 15 13.17 13.33 4.07
C LYS A 15 13.20 12.00 3.33
N LYS A 16 14.03 11.89 2.29
CA LYS A 16 14.15 10.68 1.46
C LYS A 16 14.53 9.46 2.29
N ALA A 17 15.53 9.57 3.16
CA ALA A 17 15.97 8.46 4.02
C ALA A 17 14.84 7.95 4.93
N LEU A 18 14.03 8.85 5.48
CA LEU A 18 12.86 8.49 6.30
C LEU A 18 11.76 7.82 5.45
N THR A 19 11.44 8.38 4.28
CA THR A 19 10.42 7.81 3.40
C THR A 19 10.82 6.43 2.87
N ASP A 20 12.10 6.24 2.53
CA ASP A 20 12.65 4.97 2.05
C ASP A 20 12.64 3.89 3.14
N ALA A 21 12.82 4.27 4.41
CA ALA A 21 12.71 3.35 5.53
C ALA A 21 11.30 2.79 5.69
N GLY A 22 10.26 3.59 5.42
CA GLY A 22 8.83 3.21 5.41
C GLY A 22 8.24 2.91 6.80
N VAL A 23 8.93 2.13 7.62
CA VAL A 23 8.57 1.79 8.99
C VAL A 23 9.77 2.03 9.89
N ILE A 24 9.57 2.75 10.98
CA ILE A 24 10.62 3.05 11.97
C ILE A 24 10.17 2.65 13.38
N LYS A 25 11.14 2.46 14.28
CA LYS A 25 10.87 2.18 15.70
C LYS A 25 11.19 3.41 16.53
N VAL A 26 10.18 3.98 17.20
CA VAL A 26 10.36 5.13 18.10
C VAL A 26 9.91 4.73 19.50
N LYS A 27 10.82 4.76 20.48
CA LYS A 27 10.55 4.32 21.86
C LYS A 27 9.90 2.94 21.90
N ASP A 28 10.50 2.00 21.15
CA ASP A 28 10.03 0.63 20.96
C ASP A 28 8.66 0.43 20.30
N ARG A 29 8.04 1.50 19.80
CA ARG A 29 6.77 1.44 19.07
C ARG A 29 7.00 1.51 17.57
N VAL A 30 6.22 0.74 16.83
CA VAL A 30 6.20 0.78 15.37
C VAL A 30 5.52 2.07 14.92
N CYS A 31 6.21 2.84 14.10
CA CYS A 31 5.70 4.07 13.50
C CYS A 31 5.78 3.95 11.97
N LEU A 32 4.67 4.24 11.31
CA LEU A 32 4.57 4.26 9.85
C LEU A 32 5.02 5.63 9.35
N VAL A 33 5.95 5.66 8.41
CA VAL A 33 6.36 6.87 7.72
C VAL A 33 5.46 7.07 6.52
N ILE A 34 4.71 8.16 6.51
CA ILE A 34 3.82 8.55 5.42
C ILE A 34 4.38 9.82 4.81
N ASP A 35 4.74 9.79 3.53
CA ASP A 35 5.08 11.01 2.81
C ASP A 35 3.78 11.67 2.31
N PRO A 36 3.40 12.85 2.85
CA PRO A 36 2.16 13.52 2.49
C PRO A 36 2.16 14.00 1.03
N THR A 37 3.32 14.06 0.38
CA THR A 37 3.45 14.43 -1.04
C THR A 37 3.47 13.24 -1.98
N ARG A 38 3.57 12.02 -1.43
CA ARG A 38 3.55 10.80 -2.24
C ARG A 38 2.13 10.57 -2.74
N LYS A 39 1.94 10.82 -4.04
CA LYS A 39 0.66 10.60 -4.74
C LYS A 39 0.40 9.13 -5.08
N GLU A 40 1.41 8.29 -4.91
CA GLU A 40 1.30 6.85 -5.14
C GLU A 40 0.81 6.15 -3.87
N VAL A 41 -0.42 5.65 -3.90
CA VAL A 41 -1.04 4.91 -2.80
C VAL A 41 -1.07 3.43 -3.17
N LYS A 42 -0.32 2.62 -2.41
CA LYS A 42 -0.44 1.17 -2.48
C LYS A 42 -1.53 0.72 -1.53
N MET A 43 -2.52 -0.02 -2.01
CA MET A 43 -3.63 -0.50 -1.20
C MET A 43 -3.94 -1.97 -1.49
N LYS A 44 -4.44 -2.71 -0.50
CA LYS A 44 -4.85 -4.10 -0.68
C LYS A 44 -6.37 -4.14 -0.74
N LEU A 45 -6.91 -4.58 -1.86
CA LEU A 45 -8.34 -4.83 -2.00
C LEU A 45 -8.66 -6.24 -1.51
N HIS A 46 -9.59 -6.32 -0.58
CA HIS A 46 -10.08 -7.56 0.00
C HIS A 46 -11.48 -7.90 -0.55
N TRP A 47 -11.79 -9.19 -0.59
CA TRP A 47 -13.12 -9.72 -0.97
C TRP A 47 -13.62 -9.31 -2.36
N ILE A 48 -12.73 -9.27 -3.35
CA ILE A 48 -13.15 -9.08 -4.74
C ILE A 48 -13.88 -10.35 -5.20
N ALA A 49 -15.07 -10.19 -5.77
CA ALA A 49 -15.83 -11.30 -6.33
C ALA A 49 -15.10 -11.93 -7.53
N PHE A 50 -15.25 -13.24 -7.72
CA PHE A 50 -14.50 -14.02 -8.72
C PHE A 50 -14.77 -13.62 -10.17
N ASP A 51 -15.92 -13.01 -10.43
CA ASP A 51 -16.36 -12.53 -11.74
C ASP A 51 -15.83 -11.14 -12.11
N VAL A 52 -15.20 -10.43 -11.16
CA VAL A 52 -14.60 -9.11 -11.41
C VAL A 52 -13.34 -9.29 -12.25
N THR A 53 -13.40 -8.77 -13.47
CA THR A 53 -12.26 -8.77 -14.39
C THR A 53 -11.17 -7.80 -13.92
N LYS A 54 -9.92 -8.09 -14.29
CA LYS A 54 -8.78 -7.22 -13.95
C LYS A 54 -8.95 -5.78 -14.41
N ASP A 55 -9.65 -5.56 -15.54
CA ASP A 55 -9.90 -4.24 -16.10
C ASP A 55 -11.05 -3.49 -15.43
N ALA A 56 -11.91 -4.19 -14.67
CA ALA A 56 -12.98 -3.56 -13.90
C ALA A 56 -12.41 -2.81 -12.69
N ILE A 57 -11.29 -3.27 -12.14
CA ILE A 57 -10.67 -2.66 -10.96
C ILE A 57 -10.15 -1.25 -11.29
N PRO A 58 -9.28 -1.01 -12.29
CA PRO A 58 -8.85 0.34 -12.64
C PRO A 58 -10.02 1.28 -12.98
N ARG A 59 -11.06 0.76 -13.64
CA ARG A 59 -12.26 1.54 -13.97
C ARG A 59 -13.02 1.98 -12.71
N ALA A 60 -13.14 1.12 -11.71
CA ALA A 60 -13.77 1.47 -10.43
C ALA A 60 -12.96 2.51 -9.63
N PHE A 61 -11.65 2.59 -9.84
CA PHE A 61 -10.76 3.54 -9.17
C PHE A 61 -10.47 4.81 -9.98
N TYR A 62 -11.02 4.93 -11.18
CA TYR A 62 -10.75 6.04 -12.11
C TYR A 62 -10.97 7.43 -11.47
N ASP A 63 -12.06 7.58 -10.72
CA ASP A 63 -12.41 8.85 -10.07
C ASP A 63 -11.48 9.23 -8.90
N TYR A 64 -10.69 8.28 -8.39
CA TYR A 64 -9.77 8.46 -7.27
C TYR A 64 -8.32 8.68 -7.71
N GLY A 65 -8.02 8.45 -8.99
CA GLY A 65 -6.71 8.68 -9.60
C GLY A 65 -6.27 7.57 -10.55
N ASP A 66 -5.07 7.75 -11.10
CA ASP A 66 -4.48 6.79 -12.03
C ASP A 66 -4.00 5.53 -11.30
N VAL A 67 -4.62 4.39 -11.57
CA VAL A 67 -4.11 3.09 -11.14
C VAL A 67 -2.89 2.72 -11.97
N LYS A 68 -1.70 2.68 -11.35
CA LYS A 68 -0.45 2.35 -12.05
C LYS A 68 -0.29 0.84 -12.26
N LYS A 69 -0.65 0.03 -11.26
CA LYS A 69 -0.53 -1.42 -11.36
C LYS A 69 -1.53 -2.16 -10.47
N VAL A 70 -2.12 -3.22 -11.04
CA VAL A 70 -2.91 -4.21 -10.29
C VAL A 70 -2.11 -5.51 -10.24
N THR A 71 -1.93 -6.08 -9.04
CA THR A 71 -1.30 -7.39 -8.85
C THR A 71 -2.27 -8.35 -8.20
N ASP A 72 -2.12 -9.63 -8.47
CA ASP A 72 -2.87 -10.69 -7.78
C ASP A 72 -2.08 -11.10 -6.54
N ASP A 73 -2.72 -11.10 -5.36
CA ASP A 73 -2.13 -11.77 -4.21
C ASP A 73 -2.40 -13.25 -4.36
N ARG A 74 -1.35 -14.07 -4.25
CA ARG A 74 -1.49 -15.53 -4.15
C ARG A 74 -1.20 -15.91 -2.70
N TRP A 75 -2.01 -16.81 -2.15
CA TRP A 75 -1.81 -17.28 -0.78
C TRP A 75 -0.42 -17.91 -0.66
N ARG A 76 0.30 -17.55 0.40
CA ARG A 76 1.65 -18.07 0.74
C ARG A 76 1.60 -18.82 2.08
N VAL A 77 0.70 -19.78 2.19
CA VAL A 77 0.59 -20.68 3.36
C VAL A 77 0.95 -22.07 2.85
N GLU A 78 1.80 -22.80 3.59
CA GLU A 78 2.05 -24.23 3.29
C GLU A 78 0.70 -24.96 3.19
N ASP A 79 0.58 -25.84 2.20
CA ASP A 79 -0.65 -26.51 1.74
C ASP A 79 -1.66 -25.66 0.93
N PHE A 80 -1.44 -24.35 0.74
CA PHE A 80 -2.28 -23.47 -0.11
C PHE A 80 -1.48 -22.74 -1.19
N GLU A 81 -0.24 -23.13 -1.43
CA GLU A 81 0.59 -22.61 -2.53
C GLU A 81 -0.06 -22.90 -3.88
N GLY A 82 -0.51 -21.85 -4.57
CA GLY A 82 -1.16 -21.96 -5.89
C GLY A 82 -2.67 -21.75 -5.88
N VAL A 83 -3.30 -21.63 -4.71
CA VAL A 83 -4.71 -21.21 -4.62
C VAL A 83 -4.80 -19.71 -4.90
N GLU A 84 -5.58 -19.32 -5.91
CA GLU A 84 -5.81 -17.92 -6.22
C GLU A 84 -6.55 -17.26 -5.05
N SER A 85 -5.98 -16.18 -4.50
CA SER A 85 -6.71 -15.36 -3.54
C SER A 85 -7.61 -14.39 -4.28
N THR A 86 -8.73 -14.02 -3.65
CA THR A 86 -9.57 -12.90 -4.10
C THR A 86 -8.97 -11.53 -3.73
N ASN A 87 -7.80 -11.51 -3.07
CA ASN A 87 -7.14 -10.26 -2.72
C ASN A 87 -6.29 -9.75 -3.89
N ARG A 88 -6.34 -8.44 -4.12
CA ARG A 88 -5.55 -7.75 -5.16
C ARG A 88 -4.77 -6.59 -4.55
N PRO A 89 -3.43 -6.67 -4.48
CA PRO A 89 -2.62 -5.51 -4.18
C PRO A 89 -2.61 -4.55 -5.37
N LEU A 90 -3.04 -3.32 -5.12
CA LEU A 90 -2.92 -2.16 -6.00
C LEU A 90 -1.65 -1.39 -5.65
N VAL A 91 -0.93 -0.95 -6.68
CA VAL A 91 0.26 -0.10 -6.57
C VAL A 91 0.10 1.16 -7.41
#